data_AF-A0A7J0FE42-F1
#
_entry.id   AF-A0A7J0FE42-F1
#
_cell.length_a   1.000
_cell.length_b   1.000
_cell.length_c   1.000
_cell.angle_alpha   90.00
_cell.angle_beta   90.00
_cell.angle_gamma   90.00
#
_symmetry.space_group_name_H-M   'P 1'
#
loop_
_entity.id
_entity.type
_entity.pdbx_description
1 polymer ?
#
loop_
_entity_poly.entity_id
_entity_poly.type
_entity_poly.pdbx_seq_one_letter_code
_entity_poly.pdbx_strand_id
1 'polypeptide(L)'
;MDRLVNKPDLLSFYIASKIPVSESTRQELLEIDRISYRLRREIELLEKFDCVRCKNCQTVIGKRSEMLVMSTEGPLGAYVNPRGYVHEIMTLYRANGLALIGPPNKEYSWFPGYAWTITDCATCETQMGWLFTTTNRKLKPRSFWGIRCSQVADDMQ
;
A
#
# COMPACT_ATOMS: atom_id res chain seq x y z
N MET A 1 1.48 8.00 16.59
CA MET A 1 0.73 9.19 16.11
C MET A 1 0.79 10.33 17.14
N ASP A 2 0.59 10.06 18.44
CA ASP A 2 0.55 11.07 19.51
C ASP A 2 1.77 11.99 19.61
N ARG A 3 2.96 11.52 19.23
CA ARG A 3 4.19 12.33 19.22
C ARG A 3 4.26 13.35 18.07
N LEU A 4 3.41 13.22 17.05
CA LEU A 4 3.39 14.07 15.86
C LEU A 4 2.30 15.14 15.90
N VAL A 5 1.25 14.96 16.71
CA VAL A 5 0.09 15.87 16.76
C VAL A 5 0.51 17.31 17.12
N ASN A 6 1.54 17.48 17.95
CA ASN A 6 2.06 18.79 18.36
C ASN A 6 3.18 19.32 17.45
N LYS A 7 3.47 18.66 16.32
CA LYS A 7 4.54 19.01 15.37
C LYS A 7 3.99 18.98 13.94
N PRO A 8 3.23 20.01 13.52
CA PRO A 8 2.49 20.00 12.27
C PRO A 8 3.40 19.93 11.03
N ASP A 9 4.62 20.44 11.13
CA ASP A 9 5.68 20.31 10.13
C ASP A 9 6.01 18.83 9.85
N LEU A 10 6.36 18.07 10.89
CA LEU A 10 6.66 16.65 10.78
C LEU A 10 5.42 15.81 10.44
N LEU A 11 4.27 16.17 11.01
CA LEU A 11 3.02 15.48 10.78
C LEU A 11 2.63 15.51 9.30
N SER A 12 2.73 16.68 8.65
CA SER A 12 2.36 16.81 7.23
C SER A 12 3.20 15.86 6.34
N PHE A 13 4.52 15.87 6.47
CA PHE A 13 5.37 14.94 5.72
C PHE A 13 5.14 13.47 6.08
N TYR A 14 4.86 13.19 7.36
CA TYR A 14 4.51 11.83 7.78
C TYR A 14 3.22 11.37 7.09
N ILE A 15 2.14 12.17 7.10
CA ILE A 15 0.89 11.83 6.42
C ILE A 15 1.14 11.66 4.92
N ALA A 16 1.80 12.61 4.27
CA ALA A 16 2.16 12.53 2.85
C ALA A 16 2.93 11.25 2.49
N SER A 17 3.81 10.77 3.36
CA SER A 17 4.53 9.50 3.18
C SER A 17 3.64 8.24 3.27
N LYS A 18 2.43 8.37 3.82
CA LYS A 18 1.47 7.26 4.01
C LYS A 18 0.27 7.32 3.08
N ILE A 19 0.11 8.35 2.25
CA ILE A 19 -0.96 8.39 1.24
C ILE A 19 -0.51 7.57 0.02
N PRO A 20 -1.33 6.64 -0.48
CA PRO A 20 -1.09 5.97 -1.77
C PRO A 20 -1.46 6.90 -2.93
N VAL A 21 -0.49 7.66 -3.41
CA VAL A 21 -0.63 8.59 -4.53
C VAL A 21 0.37 8.27 -5.63
N SER A 22 0.13 8.79 -6.84
CA SER A 22 1.13 8.76 -7.91
C SER A 22 2.43 9.46 -7.52
N GLU A 23 3.51 9.15 -8.25
CA GLU A 23 4.80 9.82 -8.10
C GLU A 23 4.70 11.33 -8.35
N SER A 24 3.89 11.77 -9.32
CA SER A 24 3.64 13.18 -9.60
C SER A 24 2.95 13.90 -8.44
N THR A 25 1.92 13.31 -7.85
CA THR A 25 1.24 13.89 -6.69
C THR A 25 2.11 13.82 -5.44
N ARG A 26 2.94 12.78 -5.30
CA ARG A 26 3.95 12.71 -4.23
C ARG A 26 4.96 13.85 -4.34
N GLN A 27 5.45 14.14 -5.55
CA GLN A 27 6.34 15.27 -5.81
C GLN A 27 5.64 16.60 -5.50
N GLU A 28 4.38 16.78 -5.93
CA GLU A 28 3.56 17.96 -5.59
C GLU A 28 3.51 18.20 -4.07
N LEU A 29 3.22 17.17 -3.27
CA LEU A 29 3.16 17.27 -1.80
C LEU A 29 4.51 17.66 -1.17
N LEU A 30 5.63 17.23 -1.75
CA LEU A 30 6.97 17.58 -1.30
C LEU A 30 7.32 19.04 -1.62
N GLU A 31 6.84 19.56 -2.74
CA GLU A 31 7.09 20.93 -3.20
C GLU A 31 6.24 21.99 -2.49
N ILE A 32 5.13 21.60 -1.86
CA ILE A 32 4.31 22.52 -1.07
C ILE A 32 5.10 23.03 0.15
N ASP A 33 5.51 24.30 0.11
CA ASP A 33 6.29 24.93 1.19
C ASP A 33 5.45 25.12 2.49
N ARG A 34 4.19 25.56 2.34
CA ARG A 34 3.32 25.89 3.48
C ARG A 34 2.67 24.64 4.07
N ILE A 35 2.96 24.38 5.35
CA ILE A 35 2.40 23.24 6.13
C ILE A 35 0.87 23.17 6.02
N SER A 36 0.17 24.29 6.18
CA SER A 36 -1.30 24.32 6.11
C SER A 36 -1.84 23.97 4.73
N TYR A 37 -1.11 24.28 3.66
CA TYR A 37 -1.49 23.92 2.30
C TYR A 37 -1.22 22.43 2.05
N ARG A 38 -0.11 21.89 2.56
CA ARG A 38 0.20 20.45 2.48
C ARG A 38 -0.88 19.62 3.17
N LEU A 39 -1.23 19.98 4.41
CA LEU A 39 -2.28 19.31 5.19
C LEU A 39 -3.66 19.38 4.52
N ARG A 40 -4.04 20.53 3.94
CA ARG A 40 -5.30 20.64 3.18
C ARG A 40 -5.30 19.74 1.95
N ARG A 41 -4.20 19.74 1.20
CA ARG A 41 -4.04 18.87 0.04
C ARG A 41 -4.12 17.40 0.44
N GLU A 42 -3.44 17.00 1.52
CA GLU A 42 -3.52 15.65 2.07
C GLU A 42 -4.94 15.25 2.45
N ILE A 43 -5.73 16.13 3.06
CA ILE A 43 -7.15 15.89 3.37
C ILE A 43 -7.95 15.65 2.10
N GLU A 44 -7.84 16.53 1.10
CA GLU A 44 -8.52 16.37 -0.19
C GLU A 44 -8.17 15.03 -0.86
N LEU A 45 -6.89 14.64 -0.79
CA LEU A 45 -6.42 13.38 -1.37
C LEU A 45 -7.05 12.19 -0.63
N LEU A 46 -7.06 12.23 0.70
CA LEU A 46 -7.63 11.18 1.55
C LEU A 46 -9.15 11.05 1.40
N GLU A 47 -9.87 12.14 1.17
CA GLU A 47 -11.33 12.17 0.96
C GLU A 47 -11.73 11.55 -0.39
N LYS A 48 -10.92 11.74 -1.43
CA LYS A 48 -11.18 11.17 -2.76
C LYS A 48 -10.75 9.71 -2.90
N PHE A 49 -9.79 9.27 -2.09
CA PHE A 49 -9.26 7.92 -2.18
C PHE A 49 -10.22 6.88 -1.54
N ASP A 50 -11.07 6.25 -2.35
CA ASP A 50 -11.99 5.20 -1.88
C ASP A 50 -11.64 3.79 -2.38
N CYS A 51 -11.06 3.69 -3.59
CA CYS A 51 -10.79 2.42 -4.26
C CYS A 51 -9.32 2.27 -4.65
N VAL A 52 -8.86 1.02 -4.69
CA VAL A 52 -7.57 0.61 -5.23
C VAL A 52 -7.84 -0.05 -6.57
N ARG A 53 -7.31 0.51 -7.66
CA ARG A 53 -7.48 -0.03 -9.02
C ARG A 53 -6.15 -0.42 -9.63
N CYS A 54 -6.16 -1.37 -10.56
CA CYS A 54 -4.98 -1.67 -11.36
C CYS A 54 -4.66 -0.48 -12.28
N LYS A 55 -3.42 0.01 -12.24
CA LYS A 55 -2.93 1.12 -13.09
C LYS A 55 -3.11 0.83 -14.59
N ASN A 56 -2.94 -0.43 -15.00
CA ASN A 56 -2.93 -0.81 -16.42
C ASN A 56 -4.34 -0.98 -17.01
N CYS A 57 -5.30 -1.54 -16.25
CA CYS A 57 -6.64 -1.88 -16.79
C CYS A 57 -7.82 -1.31 -15.99
N GLN A 58 -7.56 -0.56 -14.91
CA GLN A 58 -8.57 0.08 -14.06
C GLN A 58 -9.50 -0.90 -13.30
N THR A 59 -9.26 -2.22 -13.37
CA THR A 59 -9.97 -3.21 -12.55
C THR A 59 -9.84 -2.88 -11.06
N VAL A 60 -10.97 -2.88 -10.35
CA VAL A 60 -11.01 -2.65 -8.90
C VAL A 60 -10.39 -3.84 -8.17
N ILE A 61 -9.31 -3.58 -7.45
CA ILE A 61 -8.58 -4.57 -6.65
C ILE A 61 -9.08 -4.56 -5.21
N GLY A 62 -9.41 -3.39 -4.64
CA GLY A 62 -9.83 -3.31 -3.25
C GLY A 62 -10.44 -1.97 -2.90
N LYS A 63 -10.88 -1.83 -1.66
CA LYS A 63 -11.41 -0.58 -1.10
C LYS A 63 -10.48 -0.07 0.00
N ARG A 64 -10.47 1.24 0.22
CA ARG A 64 -9.78 1.87 1.35
C ARG A 64 -10.20 1.25 2.69
N SER A 65 -11.48 0.92 2.84
CA SER A 65 -12.04 0.28 4.04
C SER A 65 -11.40 -1.09 4.37
N GLU A 66 -10.77 -1.74 3.39
CA GLU A 66 -10.08 -3.02 3.56
C GLU A 66 -8.60 -2.84 3.90
N MET A 67 -8.09 -1.60 3.99
CA MET A 67 -6.72 -1.36 4.42
C MET A 67 -6.46 -1.95 5.81
N LEU A 68 -5.35 -2.65 5.91
CA LEU A 68 -4.93 -3.35 7.11
C LEU A 68 -3.57 -2.82 7.55
N VAL A 69 -3.39 -2.58 8.85
CA VAL A 69 -2.10 -2.17 9.42
C VAL A 69 -1.34 -3.42 9.86
N MET A 70 -0.28 -3.77 9.12
CA MET A 70 0.61 -4.90 9.44
C MET A 70 1.99 -4.47 9.96
N SER A 71 2.24 -3.16 10.04
CA SER A 71 3.50 -2.56 10.49
C SER A 71 3.23 -1.36 11.40
N THR A 72 4.18 -1.01 12.27
CA THR A 72 4.15 0.23 13.07
C THR A 72 4.13 1.49 12.19
N GLU A 73 4.55 1.36 10.94
CA GLU A 73 4.55 2.40 9.93
C GLU A 73 3.17 2.69 9.31
N GLY A 74 2.15 1.88 9.63
CA GLY A 74 0.81 2.00 9.07
C GLY A 74 0.52 0.95 7.98
N PRO A 75 -0.51 1.17 7.14
CA PRO A 75 -0.92 0.24 6.09
C PRO A 75 -0.02 0.28 4.85
N LEU A 76 0.91 1.25 4.78
CA LEU A 76 1.92 1.38 3.73
C LEU A 76 3.32 1.22 4.32
N GLY A 77 4.19 0.50 3.62
CA GLY A 77 5.60 0.38 3.98
C GLY A 77 6.49 0.13 2.76
N ALA A 78 7.76 0.56 2.85
CA ALA A 78 8.77 0.29 1.84
C ALA A 78 9.57 -0.96 2.23
N TYR A 79 9.66 -1.92 1.31
CA TYR A 79 10.34 -3.19 1.54
C TYR A 79 11.30 -3.50 0.41
N VAL A 80 12.42 -4.14 0.72
CA VAL A 80 13.46 -4.48 -0.26
C VAL A 80 13.41 -5.98 -0.53
N ASN A 81 13.38 -6.37 -1.81
CA ASN A 81 13.51 -7.77 -2.18
C ASN A 81 14.98 -8.22 -2.21
N PRO A 82 15.28 -9.53 -2.28
CA PRO A 82 16.67 -10.04 -2.26
C PRO A 82 17.55 -9.54 -3.42
N ARG A 83 16.94 -9.02 -4.50
CA ARG A 83 17.63 -8.46 -5.65
C ARG A 83 17.89 -6.95 -5.51
N GLY A 84 17.51 -6.34 -4.38
CA GLY A 84 17.73 -4.92 -4.09
C GLY A 84 16.64 -3.99 -4.60
N TYR A 85 15.53 -4.48 -5.16
CA TYR A 85 14.43 -3.62 -5.58
C TYR A 85 13.57 -3.20 -4.40
N VAL A 86 13.31 -1.90 -4.29
CA VAL A 86 12.40 -1.31 -3.30
C VAL A 86 10.97 -1.40 -3.83
N HIS A 87 10.06 -1.88 -3.00
CA HIS A 87 8.64 -1.91 -3.25
C HIS A 87 7.89 -1.16 -2.14
N GLU A 88 7.14 -0.13 -2.51
CA GLU A 88 6.12 0.44 -1.63
C GLU A 88 4.88 -0.48 -1.67
N ILE A 89 4.53 -1.03 -0.51
CA ILE A 89 3.50 -2.05 -0.35
C ILE A 89 2.38 -1.50 0.51
N MET A 90 1.17 -1.54 -0.03
CA MET A 90 -0.08 -1.34 0.68
C MET A 90 -0.65 -2.69 1.14
N THR A 91 -1.01 -2.81 2.41
CA THR A 91 -1.64 -4.03 2.94
C THR A 91 -3.17 -3.92 2.98
N LEU A 92 -3.84 -4.93 2.42
CA LEU A 92 -5.31 -5.06 2.39
C LEU A 92 -5.77 -6.38 3.00
N TYR A 93 -6.86 -6.36 3.76
CA TYR A 93 -7.50 -7.55 4.30
C TYR A 93 -8.20 -8.37 3.19
N ARG A 94 -8.94 -7.70 2.30
CA ARG A 94 -9.56 -8.30 1.10
C ARG A 94 -9.11 -7.60 -0.17
N ALA A 95 -8.95 -8.39 -1.22
CA ALA A 95 -8.74 -7.93 -2.58
C ALA A 95 -9.46 -8.84 -3.57
N ASN A 96 -9.83 -8.28 -4.72
CA ASN A 96 -10.58 -8.93 -5.81
C ASN A 96 -9.79 -8.81 -7.13
N GLY A 97 -10.17 -9.60 -8.13
CA GLY A 97 -9.58 -9.48 -9.48
C GLY A 97 -8.08 -9.83 -9.53
N LEU A 98 -7.63 -10.71 -8.63
CA LEU A 98 -6.24 -11.13 -8.48
C LEU A 98 -6.12 -12.64 -8.66
N ALA A 99 -5.15 -13.07 -9.48
CA ALA A 99 -4.79 -14.46 -9.71
C ALA A 99 -3.50 -14.80 -8.97
N LEU A 100 -3.42 -15.98 -8.35
CA LEU A 100 -2.21 -16.44 -7.65
C LEU A 100 -1.28 -17.20 -8.59
N ILE A 101 0.01 -16.88 -8.53
CA ILE A 101 1.04 -17.46 -9.38
C ILE A 101 2.02 -18.27 -8.54
N GLY A 102 2.03 -19.58 -8.78
CA GLY A 102 2.93 -20.53 -8.12
C GLY A 102 2.57 -20.85 -6.66
N PRO A 103 3.39 -21.69 -5.99
CA PRO A 103 3.17 -22.05 -4.59
C PRO A 103 3.61 -20.94 -3.62
N PRO A 104 3.12 -20.95 -2.36
CA PRO A 104 3.61 -20.06 -1.32
C PRO A 104 5.09 -20.29 -0.98
N ASN A 105 5.85 -19.21 -0.81
CA ASN A 105 7.25 -19.22 -0.42
C ASN A 105 7.46 -18.46 0.91
N LYS A 106 8.32 -18.99 1.79
CA LYS A 106 8.66 -18.39 3.08
C LYS A 106 9.95 -17.57 3.04
N GLU A 107 10.79 -17.78 2.03
CA GLU A 107 12.09 -17.14 1.91
C GLU A 107 11.93 -15.64 1.76
N TYR A 108 12.71 -14.86 2.53
CA TYR A 108 12.73 -13.41 2.48
C TYR A 108 11.35 -12.74 2.63
N SER A 109 10.43 -13.38 3.35
CA SER A 109 9.14 -12.77 3.65
C SER A 109 9.31 -11.53 4.52
N TRP A 110 8.71 -10.41 4.09
CA TRP A 110 8.73 -9.16 4.83
C TRP A 110 7.88 -9.18 6.11
N PHE A 111 6.96 -10.14 6.21
CA PHE A 111 6.06 -10.28 7.36
C PHE A 111 6.36 -11.61 8.07
N PRO A 112 7.11 -11.58 9.18
CA PRO A 112 7.48 -12.78 9.91
C PRO A 112 6.26 -13.63 10.27
N GLY A 113 6.36 -14.94 10.03
CA GLY A 113 5.26 -15.89 10.24
C GLY A 113 4.31 -16.03 9.04
N TYR A 114 4.51 -15.29 7.95
CA TYR A 114 3.74 -15.43 6.70
C TYR A 114 4.59 -15.93 5.54
N ALA A 115 4.00 -16.78 4.69
CA ALA A 115 4.51 -17.12 3.37
C ALA A 115 3.84 -16.22 2.32
N TRP A 116 4.57 -15.82 1.29
CA TRP A 116 4.05 -15.00 0.19
C TRP A 116 3.83 -15.85 -1.08
N THR A 117 2.80 -15.51 -1.84
CA THR A 117 2.54 -16.03 -3.19
C THR A 117 2.39 -14.85 -4.13
N ILE A 118 3.04 -14.87 -5.29
CA ILE A 118 2.91 -13.78 -6.27
C ILE A 118 1.46 -13.69 -6.71
N THR A 119 0.98 -12.47 -6.96
CA THR A 119 -0.33 -12.26 -7.55
C THR A 119 -0.32 -11.24 -8.67
N ASP A 120 -1.06 -11.57 -9.73
CA ASP A 120 -1.23 -10.77 -10.92
C ASP A 120 -2.68 -10.29 -11.03
N CYS A 121 -2.89 -9.16 -11.71
CA CYS A 121 -4.23 -8.74 -12.09
C CYS A 121 -4.83 -9.80 -13.01
N ALA A 122 -5.98 -10.37 -12.64
CA ALA A 122 -6.65 -11.41 -13.41
C ALA A 122 -7.16 -10.91 -14.78
N THR A 123 -7.19 -9.59 -15.01
CA THR A 123 -7.66 -8.97 -16.25
C THR A 123 -6.53 -8.69 -17.23
N CYS A 124 -5.39 -8.18 -16.77
CA CYS A 124 -4.31 -7.71 -17.65
C CYS A 124 -2.94 -8.34 -17.34
N GLU A 125 -2.92 -9.35 -16.45
CA GLU A 125 -1.75 -10.17 -16.11
C GLU A 125 -0.56 -9.37 -15.56
N THR A 126 -0.77 -8.10 -15.23
CA THR A 126 0.26 -7.28 -14.60
C THR A 126 0.43 -7.72 -13.17
N GLN A 127 1.67 -8.02 -12.76
CA GLN A 127 1.97 -8.39 -11.37
C GLN A 127 1.52 -7.27 -10.42
N MET A 128 0.58 -7.56 -9.52
CA MET A 128 0.03 -6.57 -8.59
C MET A 128 0.71 -6.62 -7.23
N GLY A 129 1.26 -7.77 -6.82
CA GLY A 129 1.96 -7.89 -5.56
C GLY A 129 2.00 -9.32 -5.05
N TRP A 130 1.57 -9.53 -3.81
CA TRP A 130 1.62 -10.83 -3.14
C TRP A 130 0.42 -11.09 -2.23
N LEU A 131 0.00 -12.35 -2.13
CA LEU A 131 -0.84 -12.86 -1.04
C LEU A 131 0.07 -13.38 0.08
N PHE A 132 -0.10 -12.87 1.30
CA PHE A 132 0.56 -13.38 2.49
C PHE A 132 -0.38 -14.33 3.23
N THR A 133 0.06 -15.57 3.48
CA THR A 133 -0.69 -16.60 4.20
C THR A 133 0.07 -17.03 5.45
N THR A 134 -0.64 -17.16 6.57
CA THR A 134 0.02 -17.49 7.83
C THR A 134 0.59 -18.92 7.79
N THR A 135 1.82 -19.05 8.29
CA THR A 135 2.46 -20.34 8.56
C THR A 135 2.20 -20.82 9.99
N ASN A 136 1.57 -19.98 10.83
CA ASN A 136 1.26 -20.26 12.22
C ASN A 136 -0.24 -20.02 12.50
N ARG A 137 -0.93 -21.08 12.96
CA ARG A 137 -2.39 -21.04 13.22
C ARG A 137 -2.81 -20.04 14.29
N LYS A 138 -1.90 -19.58 15.14
CA LYS A 138 -2.16 -18.58 16.19
C LYS A 138 -2.15 -17.14 15.68
N LEU A 139 -1.52 -16.87 14.52
CA LEU A 139 -1.44 -15.52 13.98
C LEU A 139 -2.74 -15.10 13.31
N LYS A 140 -3.03 -13.81 13.42
CA LYS A 140 -4.13 -13.12 12.74
C LYS A 140 -3.55 -11.89 12.03
N PRO A 141 -4.03 -11.59 10.81
CA PRO A 141 -5.03 -12.34 10.04
C PRO A 141 -4.48 -13.68 9.50
N ARG A 142 -5.35 -14.59 9.05
CA ARG A 142 -4.89 -15.85 8.41
C ARG A 142 -4.25 -15.60 7.05
N SER A 143 -4.70 -14.56 6.36
CA SER A 143 -4.11 -14.07 5.13
C SER A 143 -4.40 -12.59 4.97
N PHE A 144 -3.58 -11.92 4.18
CA PHE A 144 -3.78 -10.54 3.73
C PHE A 144 -3.00 -10.32 2.43
N TRP A 145 -3.30 -9.26 1.72
CA TRP A 145 -2.67 -8.91 0.45
C TRP A 145 -1.66 -7.79 0.66
N GLY A 146 -0.52 -7.88 -0.01
CA GLY A 146 0.42 -6.77 -0.18
C GLY A 146 0.42 -6.33 -1.64
N ILE A 147 -0.12 -5.16 -1.93
CA ILE A 147 -0.25 -4.59 -3.27
C ILE A 147 0.86 -3.57 -3.51
N ARG A 148 1.52 -3.63 -4.66
CA ARG A 148 2.55 -2.67 -5.07
C ARG A 148 1.89 -1.34 -5.42
N CYS A 149 2.20 -0.27 -4.69
CA CYS A 149 1.63 1.06 -4.96
C CYS A 149 1.95 1.56 -6.38
N SER A 150 3.10 1.19 -6.95
CA SER A 150 3.47 1.55 -8.33
C SER A 150 2.55 0.95 -9.41
N GLN A 151 1.73 -0.04 -9.05
CA GLN A 151 0.75 -0.70 -9.92
C GLN A 151 -0.69 -0.28 -9.63
N VAL A 152 -0.89 0.64 -8.68
CA VAL A 152 -2.20 1.20 -8.35
C VAL A 152 -2.47 2.42 -9.22
N ALA A 153 -3.68 2.54 -9.74
CA ALA A 153 -4.10 3.70 -10.52
C ALA A 153 -4.19 4.95 -9.63
N ASP A 154 -3.96 6.10 -10.24
CA ASP A 154 -4.16 7.38 -9.58
C ASP A 154 -5.63 7.77 -9.77
N ASP A 155 -6.50 7.38 -8.83
CA ASP A 155 -7.94 7.72 -8.83
C ASP A 155 -8.17 9.22 -8.50
N MET A 156 -7.14 10.06 -8.66
CA MET A 156 -7.09 11.45 -8.16
C MET A 156 -7.44 12.51 -9.21
N GLN A 157 -7.98 12.10 -10.37
CA GLN A 157 -8.62 13.00 -11.35
C GLN A 157 -10.09 13.21 -11.06
#